data_AF-A0A7S0PCG5-F1
#
_entry.id   AF-A0A7S0PCG5-F1
#
_cell.length_a   1.000
_cell.length_b   1.000
_cell.length_c   1.000
_cell.angle_alpha   90.00
_cell.angle_beta   90.00
_cell.angle_gamma   90.00
#
_symmetry.space_group_name_H-M   'P 1'
#
loop_
_entity.id
_entity.type
_entity.pdbx_description
1 polymer ?
#
loop_
_entity_poly.entity_id
_entity_poly.type
_entity_poly.pdbx_seq_one_letter_code
_entity_poly.pdbx_strand_id
1 'polypeptide(L)'
;MAALAAESTRAAKLGALLSRRRARELNDAGRVFLESGLPAKAERCFGAAVAECDGFAPAWHNFGVATLLLANQAKHEGVGDHTVLRGRALRYFLAALRLRPGFAAAAANASALQLQAQQPEAACETAAHGLLPSASGRPREPVAGDRRGGVLDELVRVLHADALAIARRCVGDEDALRAVSNLATALRMAGRHAAAVSLWRSMLGMAPCGPGTPAVGPESAADRPPVAGAPIPSSRAPARDARPAHVVFVCARWGDKYGPQYLSALARGLGRSGFDWGARPTAPLAAGLPGDAGSATSGTRVRASLVCMTDDVGAALEAASAGESVLSAALSFADLDAAEAACGSVGAARSAEESGPGGTGRGASWPGWWNKARLLGAGASRCLRAAAGVADGQDAVAVFLDLDVVITGCILPVVRRCMDLLEEGSDLVALGTEGMLCEARADGVNSSVMAWILDSNSGRRRSPHAAALDCLSGERCRVAMAVVHRFDHWLEIVFPLPAGDLLASGAAAVSEPSCLRMGRLSCEHGNLVGDFSTLAGASTPARLPPVVVFPLDPKPHRLLELSRSGDELAGRLARQWA
;
A
#
# COMPACT_ATOMS: atom_id res chain seq x y z
N MET A 1 39.53 -39.99 40.03
CA MET A 1 39.42 -38.65 39.42
C MET A 1 38.60 -38.64 38.13
N ALA A 2 38.96 -39.38 37.07
CA ALA A 2 38.18 -39.40 35.82
C ALA A 2 36.72 -39.88 35.99
N ALA A 3 36.46 -40.90 36.81
CA ALA A 3 35.11 -41.38 37.11
C ALA A 3 34.24 -40.34 37.84
N LEU A 4 34.81 -39.64 38.84
CA LEU A 4 34.14 -38.56 39.57
C LEU A 4 33.82 -37.36 38.66
N ALA A 5 34.73 -37.02 37.73
CA ALA A 5 34.49 -35.99 36.73
C ALA A 5 33.35 -36.37 35.75
N ALA A 6 33.29 -37.65 35.34
CA ALA A 6 32.22 -38.16 34.49
C ALA A 6 30.86 -38.17 35.19
N GLU A 7 30.83 -38.54 36.48
CA GLU A 7 29.61 -38.56 37.29
C GLU A 7 29.07 -37.15 37.59
N SER A 8 29.97 -36.21 37.92
CA SER A 8 29.63 -34.78 38.04
C SER A 8 29.05 -34.22 36.74
N THR A 9 29.67 -34.55 35.58
CA THR A 9 29.15 -34.16 34.27
C THR A 9 27.78 -34.75 33.99
N ARG A 10 27.52 -36.00 34.40
CA ARG A 10 26.22 -36.67 34.22
C ARG A 10 25.15 -36.05 35.10
N ALA A 11 25.45 -35.75 36.36
CA ALA A 11 24.54 -35.07 37.28
C ALA A 11 24.17 -33.67 36.78
N ALA A 12 25.16 -32.90 36.28
CA ALA A 12 24.93 -31.60 35.68
C ALA A 12 24.03 -31.67 34.43
N LYS A 13 24.26 -32.64 33.54
CA LYS A 13 23.40 -32.88 32.36
C LYS A 13 21.96 -33.24 32.77
N LEU A 14 21.79 -34.07 33.79
CA LEU A 14 20.47 -34.44 34.29
C LEU A 14 19.73 -33.23 34.91
N GLY A 15 20.43 -32.42 35.71
CA GLY A 15 19.88 -31.18 36.25
C GLY A 15 19.39 -30.23 35.16
N ALA A 16 20.22 -29.99 34.13
CA ALA A 16 19.85 -29.14 32.99
C ALA A 16 18.62 -29.66 32.22
N LEU A 17 18.48 -30.99 32.07
CA LEU A 17 17.31 -31.59 31.44
C LEU A 17 16.03 -31.39 32.27
N LEU A 18 16.11 -31.54 33.59
CA LEU A 18 14.98 -31.34 34.49
C LEU A 18 14.52 -29.89 34.52
N SER A 19 15.44 -28.93 34.61
CA SER A 19 15.11 -27.50 34.53
C SER A 19 14.49 -27.13 33.18
N ARG A 20 15.02 -27.66 32.08
CA ARG A 20 14.43 -27.42 30.75
C ARG A 20 13.02 -28.02 30.60
N ARG A 21 12.77 -29.19 31.21
CA ARG A 21 11.43 -29.80 31.24
C ARG A 21 10.46 -28.93 32.02
N ARG A 22 10.84 -28.49 33.23
CA ARG A 22 9.99 -27.65 34.08
C ARG A 22 9.72 -26.28 33.44
N ALA A 23 10.72 -25.68 32.79
CA ALA A 23 10.53 -24.45 32.02
C ALA A 23 9.53 -24.64 30.87
N ARG A 24 9.51 -25.80 30.21
CA ARG A 24 8.51 -26.13 29.18
C ARG A 24 7.11 -26.23 29.78
N GLU A 25 6.95 -26.97 30.87
CA GLU A 25 5.66 -27.12 31.56
C GLU A 25 5.09 -25.76 32.02
N LEU A 26 5.93 -24.89 32.59
CA LEU A 26 5.55 -23.52 32.97
C LEU A 26 5.19 -22.66 31.75
N ASN A 27 5.94 -22.78 30.66
CA ASN A 27 5.63 -22.10 29.41
C ASN A 27 4.28 -22.56 28.84
N ASP A 28 4.00 -23.86 28.85
CA ASP A 28 2.76 -24.40 28.32
C ASP A 28 1.55 -23.97 29.18
N ALA A 29 1.71 -23.96 30.51
CA ALA A 29 0.71 -23.38 31.41
C ALA A 29 0.47 -21.88 31.15
N GLY A 30 1.55 -21.12 30.89
CA GLY A 30 1.45 -19.71 30.50
C GLY A 30 0.66 -19.51 29.21
N ARG A 31 0.85 -20.38 28.21
CA ARG A 31 0.09 -20.33 26.95
C ARG A 31 -1.40 -20.57 27.17
N VAL A 32 -1.77 -21.53 28.01
CA VAL A 32 -3.18 -21.78 28.38
C VAL A 32 -3.80 -20.53 29.02
N PHE A 33 -3.06 -19.83 29.89
CA PHE A 33 -3.54 -18.56 30.44
C PHE A 33 -3.67 -17.44 29.39
N LEU A 34 -2.76 -17.34 28.42
CA LEU A 34 -2.90 -16.39 27.31
C LEU A 34 -4.15 -16.67 26.47
N GLU A 35 -4.36 -17.94 26.09
CA GLU A 35 -5.52 -18.38 25.31
C GLU A 35 -6.84 -18.15 26.08
N SER A 36 -6.79 -18.17 27.41
CA SER A 36 -7.91 -17.85 28.30
C SER A 36 -8.10 -16.35 28.56
N GLY A 37 -7.33 -15.46 27.91
CA GLY A 37 -7.44 -14.01 28.09
C GLY A 37 -6.89 -13.48 29.43
N LEU A 38 -5.94 -14.20 30.05
CA LEU A 38 -5.37 -13.89 31.37
C LEU A 38 -3.88 -13.53 31.27
N PRO A 39 -3.49 -12.42 30.61
CA PRO A 39 -2.10 -12.11 30.29
C PRO A 39 -1.23 -11.88 31.53
N ALA A 40 -1.77 -11.36 32.64
CA ALA A 40 -1.02 -11.20 33.88
C ALA A 40 -0.64 -12.53 34.55
N LYS A 41 -1.51 -13.55 34.45
CA LYS A 41 -1.18 -14.91 34.94
C LYS A 41 -0.15 -15.56 34.03
N ALA A 42 -0.34 -15.41 32.72
CA ALA A 42 0.60 -15.92 31.73
C ALA A 42 2.00 -15.31 31.90
N GLU A 43 2.09 -13.99 32.08
CA GLU A 43 3.35 -13.28 32.30
C GLU A 43 4.13 -13.87 33.49
N ARG A 44 3.45 -14.19 34.60
CA ARG A 44 4.07 -14.85 35.76
C ARG A 44 4.59 -16.24 35.44
N CYS A 45 3.82 -17.04 34.68
CA CYS A 45 4.24 -18.37 34.26
C CYS A 45 5.47 -18.32 33.35
N PHE A 46 5.51 -17.39 32.38
CA PHE A 46 6.67 -17.23 31.52
C PHE A 46 7.89 -16.68 32.26
N GLY A 47 7.69 -15.76 33.20
CA GLY A 47 8.75 -15.30 34.10
C GLY A 47 9.35 -16.43 34.93
N ALA A 48 8.51 -17.31 35.48
CA ALA A 48 8.97 -18.51 36.17
C ALA A 48 9.68 -19.50 35.24
N ALA A 49 9.20 -19.68 34.00
CA ALA A 49 9.84 -20.53 33.00
C ALA A 49 11.25 -20.03 32.64
N VAL A 50 11.41 -18.72 32.46
CA VAL A 50 12.71 -18.08 32.20
C VAL A 50 13.63 -18.19 33.41
N ALA A 51 13.12 -18.00 34.63
CA ALA A 51 13.91 -18.17 35.85
C ALA A 51 14.42 -19.61 36.03
N GLU A 52 13.62 -20.60 35.60
CA GLU A 52 14.00 -22.01 35.64
C GLU A 52 15.02 -22.38 34.53
N CYS A 53 14.87 -21.82 33.32
CA CYS A 53 15.80 -22.04 32.22
C CYS A 53 15.89 -20.81 31.31
N ASP A 54 16.88 -19.96 31.55
CA ASP A 54 17.14 -18.76 30.76
C ASP A 54 17.54 -19.06 29.30
N GLY A 55 18.05 -20.26 29.02
CA GLY A 55 18.35 -20.73 27.67
C GLY A 55 17.13 -21.15 26.84
N PHE A 56 15.89 -21.08 27.37
CA PHE A 56 14.69 -21.54 26.67
C PHE A 56 14.01 -20.40 25.89
N ALA A 57 14.45 -20.18 24.65
CA ALA A 57 13.98 -19.09 23.78
C ALA A 57 12.43 -18.92 23.67
N PRO A 58 11.62 -19.99 23.53
CA PRO A 58 10.15 -19.85 23.49
C PRO A 58 9.55 -19.19 24.73
N ALA A 59 10.11 -19.43 25.93
CA ALA A 59 9.62 -18.78 27.14
C ALA A 59 9.86 -17.27 27.12
N TRP A 60 11.03 -16.82 26.66
CA TRP A 60 11.31 -15.38 26.45
C TRP A 60 10.38 -14.74 25.44
N HIS A 61 10.11 -15.41 24.31
CA HIS A 61 9.16 -14.92 23.32
C HIS A 61 7.77 -14.74 23.95
N ASN A 62 7.25 -15.77 24.59
CA ASN A 62 5.90 -15.75 25.15
C ASN A 62 5.78 -14.78 26.34
N PHE A 63 6.86 -14.59 27.10
CA PHE A 63 6.97 -13.53 28.09
C PHE A 63 6.79 -12.15 27.43
N GLY A 64 7.52 -11.90 26.33
CA GLY A 64 7.34 -10.70 25.51
C GLY A 64 5.90 -10.49 25.04
N VAL A 65 5.24 -11.54 24.53
CA VAL A 65 3.83 -11.48 24.09
C VAL A 65 2.90 -11.09 25.24
N ALA A 66 3.01 -11.77 26.39
CA ALA A 66 2.17 -11.47 27.56
C ALA A 66 2.36 -10.03 28.05
N THR A 67 3.60 -9.57 28.16
CA THR A 67 3.91 -8.19 28.56
C THR A 67 3.41 -7.17 27.54
N LEU A 68 3.45 -7.48 26.24
CA LEU A 68 2.90 -6.60 25.19
C LEU A 68 1.37 -6.50 25.26
N LEU A 69 0.67 -7.60 25.56
CA LEU A 69 -0.78 -7.58 25.76
C LEU A 69 -1.17 -6.71 26.96
N LEU A 70 -0.44 -6.82 28.07
CA LEU A 70 -0.61 -5.93 29.22
C LEU A 70 -0.36 -4.46 28.86
N ALA A 71 0.64 -4.18 28.02
CA ALA A 71 0.90 -2.82 27.55
C ALA A 71 -0.27 -2.26 26.72
N ASN A 72 -0.88 -3.09 25.88
CA ASN A 72 -2.02 -2.66 25.07
C ASN A 72 -3.27 -2.46 25.95
N GLN A 73 -3.50 -3.32 26.95
CA GLN A 73 -4.57 -3.12 27.95
C GLN A 73 -4.37 -1.80 28.71
N ALA A 74 -3.18 -1.57 29.25
CA ALA A 74 -2.81 -0.31 29.92
C ALA A 74 -3.06 0.92 29.04
N LYS A 75 -2.70 0.85 27.75
CA LYS A 75 -2.96 1.92 26.79
C LYS A 75 -4.46 2.17 26.59
N HIS A 76 -5.27 1.12 26.50
CA HIS A 76 -6.72 1.25 26.30
C HIS A 76 -7.44 1.78 27.55
N GLU A 77 -7.00 1.35 28.74
CA GLU A 77 -7.57 1.77 30.02
C GLU A 77 -7.10 3.17 30.43
N GLY A 78 -6.03 3.70 29.79
CA GLY A 78 -5.39 4.95 30.21
C GLY A 78 -4.69 4.83 31.57
N VAL A 79 -4.35 3.61 31.99
CA VAL A 79 -3.77 3.31 33.31
C VAL A 79 -2.37 2.75 33.14
N GLY A 80 -1.41 3.32 33.87
CA GLY A 80 -0.03 2.82 33.92
C GLY A 80 0.86 3.23 32.73
N ASP A 81 2.15 2.94 32.86
CA ASP A 81 3.14 3.28 31.84
C ASP A 81 3.27 2.16 30.79
N HIS A 82 2.37 2.20 29.81
CA HIS A 82 2.40 1.29 28.67
C HIS A 82 3.71 1.35 27.86
N THR A 83 4.45 2.47 27.92
CA THR A 83 5.75 2.63 27.26
C THR A 83 6.81 1.78 27.96
N VAL A 84 6.83 1.76 29.29
CA VAL A 84 7.71 0.89 30.08
C VAL A 84 7.43 -0.59 29.80
N LEU A 85 6.16 -0.99 29.72
CA LEU A 85 5.78 -2.37 29.38
C LEU A 85 6.22 -2.75 27.96
N ARG A 86 6.05 -1.86 26.97
CA ARG A 86 6.57 -2.08 25.61
C ARG A 86 8.09 -2.23 25.59
N GLY A 87 8.81 -1.41 26.37
CA GLY A 87 10.26 -1.52 26.53
C GLY A 87 10.70 -2.85 27.14
N ARG A 88 9.94 -3.39 28.10
CA ARG A 88 10.17 -4.73 28.66
C ARG A 88 9.92 -5.83 27.63
N ALA A 89 8.79 -5.78 26.93
CA ALA A 89 8.46 -6.75 25.88
C ALA A 89 9.54 -6.81 24.79
N LEU A 90 10.03 -5.65 24.33
CA LEU A 90 11.13 -5.57 23.38
C LEU A 90 12.39 -6.30 23.89
N ARG A 91 12.79 -6.09 25.16
CA ARG A 91 13.95 -6.79 25.73
C ARG A 91 13.77 -8.31 25.75
N TYR A 92 12.56 -8.79 26.02
CA TYR A 92 12.26 -10.22 26.03
C TYR A 92 12.31 -10.84 24.63
N PHE A 93 11.77 -10.16 23.61
CA PHE A 93 11.89 -10.62 22.23
C PHE A 93 13.34 -10.65 21.75
N LEU A 94 14.13 -9.61 22.08
CA LEU A 94 15.56 -9.58 21.76
C LEU A 94 16.33 -10.70 22.48
N ALA A 95 15.97 -11.05 23.73
CA ALA A 95 16.55 -12.20 24.42
C ALA A 95 16.22 -13.52 23.71
N ALA A 96 14.97 -13.71 23.26
CA ALA A 96 14.58 -14.87 22.48
C ALA A 96 15.39 -15.02 21.18
N LEU A 97 15.63 -13.90 20.47
CA LEU A 97 16.44 -13.88 19.23
C LEU A 97 17.92 -14.18 19.48
N ARG A 98 18.50 -13.70 20.57
CA ARG A 98 19.89 -14.03 20.94
C ARG A 98 20.08 -15.52 21.15
N LEU A 99 19.10 -16.17 21.78
CA LEU A 99 19.12 -17.61 22.04
C LEU A 99 18.81 -18.45 20.80
N ARG A 100 17.98 -17.93 19.90
CA ARG A 100 17.59 -18.60 18.66
C ARG A 100 17.58 -17.58 17.49
N PRO A 101 18.71 -17.39 16.80
CA PRO A 101 18.74 -16.68 15.52
C PRO A 101 17.80 -17.36 14.51
N GLY A 102 17.07 -16.58 13.72
CA GLY A 102 16.02 -17.12 12.85
C GLY A 102 14.67 -17.36 13.55
N PHE A 103 14.48 -16.89 14.79
CA PHE A 103 13.17 -16.99 15.47
C PHE A 103 12.21 -15.90 14.96
N ALA A 104 11.58 -16.16 13.81
CA ALA A 104 10.73 -15.21 13.08
C ALA A 104 9.68 -14.49 13.95
N ALA A 105 8.95 -15.22 14.81
CA ALA A 105 7.94 -14.65 15.70
C ALA A 105 8.50 -13.56 16.64
N ALA A 106 9.68 -13.82 17.23
CA ALA A 106 10.35 -12.86 18.10
C ALA A 106 10.87 -11.65 17.30
N ALA A 107 11.40 -11.87 16.10
CA ALA A 107 11.86 -10.80 15.23
C ALA A 107 10.71 -9.91 14.73
N ALA A 108 9.59 -10.49 14.32
CA ALA A 108 8.41 -9.76 13.89
C ALA A 108 7.89 -8.86 15.01
N ASN A 109 7.75 -9.38 16.24
CA ASN A 109 7.27 -8.59 17.36
C ASN A 109 8.27 -7.52 17.83
N ALA A 110 9.57 -7.83 17.88
CA ALA A 110 10.60 -6.87 18.26
C ALA A 110 10.74 -5.72 17.26
N SER A 111 10.83 -6.05 15.96
CA SER A 111 10.93 -5.04 14.89
C SER A 111 9.68 -4.17 14.81
N ALA A 112 8.47 -4.72 15.03
CA ALA A 112 7.26 -3.92 15.11
C ALA A 112 7.30 -2.89 16.25
N LEU A 113 7.81 -3.27 17.43
CA LEU A 113 7.97 -2.34 18.55
C LEU A 113 9.01 -1.25 18.26
N GLN A 114 10.11 -1.59 17.60
CA GLN A 114 11.14 -0.63 17.19
C GLN A 114 10.61 0.35 16.13
N LEU A 115 9.80 -0.11 15.17
CA LEU A 115 9.12 0.75 14.20
C LEU A 115 8.16 1.73 14.88
N GLN A 116 7.35 1.25 15.83
CA GLN A 116 6.48 2.11 16.63
C GLN A 116 7.27 3.15 17.45
N ALA A 117 8.47 2.80 17.89
CA ALA A 117 9.39 3.68 18.60
C ALA A 117 10.25 4.57 17.67
N GLN A 118 9.99 4.59 16.35
CA GLN A 118 10.75 5.35 15.36
C GLN A 118 12.25 5.00 15.35
N GLN A 119 12.59 3.71 15.48
CA GLN A 119 13.96 3.18 15.45
C GLN A 119 14.17 2.26 14.23
N PRO A 120 14.17 2.80 13.00
CA PRO A 120 14.14 1.99 11.79
C PRO A 120 15.40 1.15 11.58
N GLU A 121 16.59 1.64 11.93
CA GLU A 121 17.84 0.88 11.77
C GLU A 121 17.86 -0.35 12.67
N ALA A 122 17.45 -0.18 13.94
CA ALA A 122 17.34 -1.29 14.89
C ALA A 122 16.27 -2.30 14.45
N ALA A 123 15.15 -1.82 13.89
CA ALA A 123 14.11 -2.65 13.31
C ALA A 123 14.62 -3.45 12.11
N CYS A 124 15.41 -2.84 11.22
CA CYS A 124 16.04 -3.53 10.10
C CYS A 124 16.92 -4.68 10.60
N GLU A 125 17.89 -4.38 11.48
CA GLU A 125 18.80 -5.40 12.03
C GLU A 125 18.02 -6.55 12.68
N THR A 126 17.04 -6.22 13.52
CA THR A 126 16.25 -7.19 14.28
C THR A 126 15.39 -8.08 13.39
N ALA A 127 14.65 -7.50 12.44
CA ALA A 127 13.82 -8.25 11.50
C ALA A 127 14.68 -9.22 10.68
N ALA A 128 15.84 -8.74 10.26
CA ALA A 128 16.71 -9.45 9.36
C ALA A 128 17.49 -10.58 10.07
N HIS A 129 17.85 -10.42 11.35
CA HIS A 129 18.30 -11.52 12.22
C HIS A 129 17.25 -12.63 12.41
N GLY A 130 15.96 -12.30 12.31
CA GLY A 130 14.86 -13.26 12.34
C GLY A 130 14.70 -14.08 11.07
N LEU A 131 15.24 -13.62 9.95
CA LEU A 131 15.09 -14.24 8.63
C LEU A 131 16.30 -15.08 8.22
N LEU A 132 17.46 -14.82 8.82
CA LEU A 132 18.68 -15.58 8.53
C LEU A 132 18.67 -16.94 9.23
N PRO A 133 18.98 -18.04 8.53
CA PRO A 133 19.11 -19.35 9.15
C PRO A 133 20.28 -19.36 10.16
N SER A 134 20.14 -20.11 11.25
CA SER A 134 21.18 -20.34 12.28
C SER A 134 22.48 -20.99 11.75
N ALA A 135 22.58 -21.29 10.45
CA ALA A 135 23.62 -22.10 9.83
C ALA A 135 25.04 -21.50 9.82
N SER A 136 25.24 -20.25 10.26
CA SER A 136 26.58 -19.67 10.31
C SER A 136 27.40 -20.02 11.55
N GLY A 137 26.83 -20.71 12.54
CA GLY A 137 27.58 -21.29 13.69
C GLY A 137 28.35 -20.29 14.56
N ARG A 138 28.32 -19.00 14.23
CA ARG A 138 28.88 -17.90 15.02
C ARG A 138 27.73 -16.98 15.42
N PRO A 139 27.52 -16.74 16.73
CA PRO A 139 26.70 -15.62 17.14
C PRO A 139 27.37 -14.36 16.57
N ARG A 140 26.72 -13.70 15.59
CA ARG A 140 27.06 -12.33 15.25
C ARG A 140 26.53 -11.50 16.42
N GLU A 141 27.43 -11.10 17.32
CA GLU A 141 27.06 -10.12 18.33
C GLU A 141 26.54 -8.86 17.63
N PRO A 142 25.44 -8.26 18.13
CA PRO A 142 24.99 -6.97 17.63
C PRO A 142 26.13 -5.97 17.83
N VAL A 143 26.72 -5.50 16.74
CA VAL A 143 27.89 -4.62 16.79
C VAL A 143 27.47 -3.28 17.39
N ALA A 144 27.93 -3.01 18.61
CA ALA A 144 27.79 -1.72 19.26
C ALA A 144 28.88 -0.77 18.72
N GLY A 145 28.46 0.30 18.04
CA GLY A 145 29.32 1.42 17.62
C GLY A 145 29.67 1.47 16.13
N ASP A 146 29.48 2.65 15.53
CA ASP A 146 29.98 3.27 14.27
C ASP A 146 30.16 2.46 12.96
N ARG A 147 30.02 1.13 12.98
CA ARG A 147 30.08 0.22 11.80
C ARG A 147 28.72 -0.33 11.40
N ARG A 148 27.62 0.18 11.97
CA ARG A 148 26.26 -0.33 11.75
C ARG A 148 25.82 -0.27 10.29
N GLY A 149 26.24 0.77 9.55
CA GLY A 149 25.92 0.90 8.12
C GLY A 149 26.40 -0.30 7.29
N GLY A 150 27.67 -0.67 7.41
CA GLY A 150 28.25 -1.78 6.63
C GLY A 150 27.66 -3.15 6.97
N VAL A 151 27.30 -3.39 8.23
CA VAL A 151 26.66 -4.65 8.65
C VAL A 151 25.25 -4.75 8.09
N LEU A 152 24.48 -3.67 8.16
CA LEU A 152 23.12 -3.65 7.63
C LEU A 152 23.13 -3.80 6.10
N ASP A 153 24.03 -3.13 5.40
CA ASP A 153 24.17 -3.21 3.94
C ASP A 153 24.48 -4.64 3.49
N GLU A 154 25.44 -5.28 4.15
CA GLU A 154 25.79 -6.67 3.88
C GLU A 154 24.61 -7.61 4.16
N LEU A 155 23.86 -7.33 5.21
CA LEU A 155 22.75 -8.18 5.62
C LEU A 155 21.55 -8.02 4.69
N VAL A 156 21.24 -6.80 4.24
CA VAL A 156 20.27 -6.53 3.18
C VAL A 156 20.70 -7.20 1.88
N ARG A 157 21.99 -7.13 1.52
CA ARG A 157 22.54 -7.80 0.32
C ARG A 157 22.36 -9.31 0.37
N VAL A 158 22.67 -9.94 1.52
CA VAL A 158 22.46 -11.38 1.74
C VAL A 158 20.98 -11.72 1.65
N LEU A 159 20.12 -10.96 2.32
CA LEU A 159 18.67 -11.18 2.23
C LEU A 159 18.13 -10.96 0.83
N HIS A 160 18.71 -10.06 0.04
CA HIS A 160 18.31 -9.83 -1.35
C HIS A 160 18.72 -11.02 -2.24
N ALA A 161 19.94 -11.51 -2.11
CA ALA A 161 20.43 -12.68 -2.82
C ALA A 161 19.62 -13.95 -2.46
N ASP A 162 19.23 -14.08 -1.19
CA ASP A 162 18.44 -15.19 -0.69
C ASP A 162 16.93 -14.92 -0.70
N ALA A 163 16.47 -13.76 -1.19
CA ALA A 163 15.08 -13.30 -0.98
C ALA A 163 14.06 -14.28 -1.51
N LEU A 164 14.32 -14.90 -2.66
CA LEU A 164 13.43 -15.91 -3.24
C LEU A 164 13.43 -17.21 -2.42
N ALA A 165 14.58 -17.60 -1.85
CA ALA A 165 14.67 -18.77 -0.98
C ALA A 165 14.00 -18.50 0.38
N ILE A 166 14.13 -17.28 0.90
CA ILE A 166 13.41 -16.81 2.09
C ILE A 166 11.92 -16.80 1.80
N ALA A 167 11.46 -16.16 0.72
CA ALA A 167 10.07 -16.14 0.30
C ALA A 167 9.47 -17.55 0.24
N ARG A 168 10.14 -18.48 -0.46
CA ARG A 168 9.73 -19.88 -0.56
C ARG A 168 9.66 -20.60 0.80
N ARG A 169 10.56 -20.30 1.73
CA ARG A 169 10.53 -20.82 3.11
C ARG A 169 9.42 -20.18 3.95
N CYS A 170 9.13 -18.92 3.70
CA CYS A 170 8.12 -18.14 4.43
C CYS A 170 6.70 -18.41 3.93
N VAL A 171 6.51 -19.07 2.79
CA VAL A 171 5.17 -19.50 2.35
C VAL A 171 4.59 -20.43 3.42
N GLY A 172 3.53 -19.98 4.08
CA GLY A 172 2.88 -20.69 5.20
C GLY A 172 3.41 -20.34 6.59
N ASP A 173 4.48 -19.53 6.72
CA ASP A 173 4.97 -18.99 7.99
C ASP A 173 4.62 -17.48 8.09
N GLU A 174 3.48 -17.19 8.71
CA GLU A 174 2.96 -15.83 8.85
C GLU A 174 3.89 -14.91 9.64
N ASP A 175 4.63 -15.43 10.61
CA ASP A 175 5.56 -14.65 11.41
C ASP A 175 6.78 -14.24 10.59
N ALA A 176 7.27 -15.14 9.73
CA ALA A 176 8.35 -14.81 8.81
C ALA A 176 7.92 -13.79 7.75
N LEU A 177 6.71 -13.90 7.20
CA LEU A 177 6.15 -12.89 6.30
C LEU A 177 6.00 -11.53 6.99
N ARG A 178 5.56 -11.52 8.26
CA ARG A 178 5.49 -10.29 9.07
C ARG A 178 6.87 -9.69 9.33
N ALA A 179 7.89 -10.51 9.62
CA ALA A 179 9.26 -10.04 9.77
C ALA A 179 9.81 -9.43 8.47
N VAL A 180 9.53 -10.02 7.30
CA VAL A 180 9.88 -9.43 6.00
C VAL A 180 9.17 -8.09 5.78
N SER A 181 7.86 -8.01 6.09
CA SER A 181 7.10 -6.76 5.98
C SER A 181 7.68 -5.65 6.85
N ASN A 182 8.03 -5.98 8.09
CA ASN A 182 8.68 -5.06 9.02
C ASN A 182 10.05 -4.63 8.52
N LEU A 183 10.86 -5.56 7.98
CA LEU A 183 12.15 -5.22 7.39
C LEU A 183 12.00 -4.22 6.24
N ALA A 184 11.09 -4.47 5.30
CA ALA A 184 10.87 -3.57 4.18
C ALA A 184 10.37 -2.19 4.65
N THR A 185 9.47 -2.15 5.64
CA THR A 185 9.01 -0.90 6.26
C THR A 185 10.15 -0.16 6.96
N ALA A 186 11.01 -0.87 7.69
CA ALA A 186 12.18 -0.33 8.35
C ALA A 186 13.18 0.27 7.35
N LEU A 187 13.46 -0.45 6.25
CA LEU A 187 14.32 0.04 5.17
C LEU A 187 13.79 1.33 4.59
N ARG A 188 12.47 1.45 4.39
CA ARG A 188 11.85 2.69 3.93
C ARG A 188 12.01 3.84 4.91
N MET A 189 11.74 3.59 6.19
CA MET A 189 11.85 4.61 7.23
C MET A 189 13.31 5.09 7.41
N ALA A 190 14.28 4.23 7.12
CA ALA A 190 15.70 4.58 7.07
C ALA A 190 16.14 5.24 5.74
N GLY A 191 15.21 5.64 4.86
CA GLY A 191 15.50 6.27 3.57
C GLY A 191 15.99 5.31 2.47
N ARG A 192 16.01 4.00 2.71
CA ARG A 192 16.50 2.97 1.78
C ARG A 192 15.40 2.43 0.88
N HIS A 193 14.68 3.33 0.21
CA HIS A 193 13.46 3.02 -0.53
C HIS A 193 13.65 1.94 -1.62
N ALA A 194 14.69 2.08 -2.45
CA ALA A 194 15.00 1.12 -3.50
C ALA A 194 15.23 -0.30 -2.95
N ALA A 195 15.90 -0.44 -1.80
CA ALA A 195 16.14 -1.74 -1.18
C ALA A 195 14.83 -2.38 -0.69
N ALA A 196 13.91 -1.59 -0.13
CA ALA A 196 12.60 -2.07 0.29
C ALA A 196 11.74 -2.53 -0.89
N VAL A 197 11.66 -1.74 -1.96
CA VAL A 197 10.96 -2.11 -3.20
C VAL A 197 11.55 -3.37 -3.79
N SER A 198 12.87 -3.47 -3.87
CA SER A 198 13.56 -4.63 -4.39
C SER A 198 13.26 -5.90 -3.57
N LEU A 199 13.30 -5.80 -2.23
CA LEU A 199 12.94 -6.90 -1.33
C LEU A 199 11.49 -7.38 -1.56
N TRP A 200 10.53 -6.47 -1.63
CA TRP A 200 9.14 -6.83 -1.90
C TRP A 200 8.94 -7.46 -3.27
N ARG A 201 9.57 -6.93 -4.32
CA ARG A 201 9.50 -7.52 -5.67
C ARG A 201 10.04 -8.95 -5.67
N SER A 202 11.18 -9.19 -5.01
CA SER A 202 11.72 -10.55 -4.87
C SER A 202 10.74 -11.48 -4.14
N MET A 203 10.06 -11.01 -3.09
CA MET A 203 9.05 -11.80 -2.36
C MET A 203 7.83 -12.16 -3.22
N LEU A 204 7.45 -11.25 -4.13
CA LEU A 204 6.36 -11.48 -5.07
C LEU A 204 6.77 -12.30 -6.31
N GLY A 205 8.05 -12.68 -6.40
CA GLY A 205 8.62 -13.33 -7.58
C GLY A 205 8.64 -12.43 -8.82
N MET A 206 8.67 -11.10 -8.62
CA MET A 206 8.82 -10.12 -9.67
C MET A 206 10.30 -9.87 -9.95
N ALA A 207 10.65 -9.58 -11.21
CA ALA A 207 12.02 -9.20 -11.57
C ALA A 207 12.43 -7.93 -10.80
N PRO A 208 13.65 -7.84 -10.24
CA PRO A 208 14.11 -6.65 -9.53
C PRO A 208 14.13 -5.44 -10.46
N CYS A 209 13.81 -4.25 -9.94
CA CYS A 209 13.98 -3.00 -10.68
C CYS A 209 15.46 -2.61 -10.63
N GLY A 210 16.23 -2.98 -11.66
CA GLY A 210 17.65 -2.69 -11.73
C GLY A 210 18.04 -1.92 -12.99
N PRO A 211 18.87 -0.86 -12.88
CA PRO A 211 19.64 -0.37 -14.00
C PRO A 211 20.78 -1.36 -14.27
N GLY A 212 20.49 -2.45 -14.99
CA GLY A 212 21.48 -3.44 -15.41
C GLY A 212 22.12 -4.21 -14.27
N THR A 213 21.83 -5.51 -14.19
CA THR A 213 22.85 -6.45 -13.73
C THR A 213 24.13 -6.20 -14.54
N PRO A 214 25.30 -5.93 -13.93
CA PRO A 214 26.55 -6.04 -14.68
C PRO A 214 26.60 -7.49 -15.18
N ALA A 215 26.61 -7.65 -16.50
CA ALA A 215 26.73 -8.94 -17.13
C ALA A 215 27.90 -9.68 -16.47
N VAL A 216 27.63 -10.89 -15.98
CA VAL A 216 28.65 -11.81 -15.52
C VAL A 216 29.56 -12.11 -16.71
N GLY A 217 30.74 -11.50 -16.74
CA GLY A 217 31.91 -11.86 -17.55
C GLY A 217 31.80 -11.67 -19.07
N PRO A 218 32.85 -11.17 -19.74
CA PRO A 218 32.91 -11.16 -21.19
C PRO A 218 33.28 -12.56 -21.70
N GLU A 219 32.30 -13.46 -21.79
CA GLU A 219 32.46 -14.62 -22.68
C GLU A 219 32.07 -14.21 -24.10
N SER A 220 33.10 -13.85 -24.87
CA SER A 220 33.22 -13.89 -26.32
C SER A 220 31.94 -13.61 -27.13
N ALA A 221 31.62 -12.32 -27.28
CA ALA A 221 30.68 -11.82 -28.29
C ALA A 221 31.32 -11.71 -29.70
N ALA A 222 32.44 -12.41 -29.97
CA ALA A 222 33.18 -12.27 -31.22
C ALA A 222 32.61 -13.05 -32.42
N ASP A 223 31.59 -13.91 -32.23
CA ASP A 223 31.10 -14.81 -33.29
C ASP A 223 29.64 -14.60 -33.71
N ARG A 224 29.02 -13.44 -33.44
CA ARG A 224 27.72 -13.13 -34.05
C ARG A 224 27.88 -12.44 -35.41
N PRO A 225 27.41 -13.06 -36.52
CA PRO A 225 27.43 -12.40 -37.82
C PRO A 225 26.50 -11.18 -37.81
N PRO A 226 26.84 -10.12 -38.56
CA PRO A 226 26.02 -8.93 -38.65
C PRO A 226 24.67 -9.28 -39.28
N VAL A 227 23.60 -9.16 -38.51
CA VAL A 227 22.24 -9.24 -39.05
C VAL A 227 22.02 -7.96 -39.86
N ALA A 228 21.99 -8.12 -41.19
CA ALA A 228 21.70 -7.06 -42.13
C ALA A 228 20.36 -6.39 -41.76
N GLY A 229 20.41 -5.07 -41.59
CA GLY A 229 19.28 -4.26 -41.16
C GLY A 229 18.13 -4.32 -42.15
N ALA A 230 17.03 -4.95 -41.72
CA ALA A 230 15.71 -4.54 -42.17
C ALA A 230 15.33 -3.28 -41.36
N PRO A 231 14.89 -2.19 -41.99
CA PRO A 231 14.35 -1.05 -41.26
C PRO A 231 13.17 -1.55 -40.43
N ILE A 232 13.28 -1.44 -39.11
CA ILE A 232 12.10 -1.56 -38.24
C ILE A 232 11.15 -0.49 -38.76
N PRO A 233 9.95 -0.83 -39.25
CA PRO A 233 8.99 0.17 -39.64
C PRO A 233 8.72 0.98 -38.39
N SER A 234 9.12 2.25 -38.41
CA SER A 234 8.70 3.24 -37.45
C SER A 234 7.18 3.26 -37.49
N SER A 235 6.57 2.48 -36.59
CA SER A 235 5.15 2.49 -36.30
C SER A 235 4.78 3.96 -36.13
N ARG A 236 4.09 4.50 -37.15
CA ARG A 236 3.52 5.84 -37.14
C ARG A 236 2.77 5.96 -35.82
N ALA A 237 3.30 6.77 -34.90
CA ALA A 237 2.54 7.22 -33.75
C ALA A 237 1.24 7.81 -34.31
N PRO A 238 0.05 7.26 -33.99
CA PRO A 238 -1.19 7.86 -34.43
C PRO A 238 -1.22 9.32 -33.96
N ALA A 239 -1.74 10.21 -34.80
CA ALA A 239 -1.83 11.65 -34.52
C ALA A 239 -2.31 11.89 -33.08
N ARG A 240 -1.42 12.45 -32.25
CA ARG A 240 -1.51 12.60 -30.79
C ARG A 240 -2.38 13.78 -30.35
N ASP A 241 -3.18 14.36 -31.25
CA ASP A 241 -3.79 15.68 -31.02
C ASP A 241 -5.18 15.63 -30.35
N ALA A 242 -5.76 14.46 -30.12
CA ALA A 242 -7.04 14.33 -29.44
C ALA A 242 -6.82 14.12 -27.95
N ARG A 243 -6.75 15.22 -27.18
CA ARG A 243 -6.88 15.15 -25.71
C ARG A 243 -8.15 14.38 -25.34
N PRO A 244 -8.14 13.55 -24.29
CA PRO A 244 -9.31 12.77 -23.91
C PRO A 244 -10.51 13.69 -23.70
N ALA A 245 -11.59 13.40 -24.41
CA ALA A 245 -12.78 14.24 -24.43
C ALA A 245 -13.60 14.12 -23.13
N HIS A 246 -13.33 13.09 -22.31
CA HIS A 246 -14.14 12.73 -21.15
C HIS A 246 -13.29 12.33 -19.94
N VAL A 247 -13.58 12.94 -18.79
CA VAL A 247 -13.02 12.58 -17.48
C VAL A 247 -14.08 11.86 -16.65
N VAL A 248 -13.72 10.70 -16.10
CA VAL A 248 -14.59 9.92 -15.20
C VAL A 248 -14.02 10.01 -13.79
N PHE A 249 -14.62 10.82 -12.95
CA PHE A 249 -14.30 10.83 -11.52
C PHE A 249 -14.85 9.58 -10.85
N VAL A 250 -14.02 8.92 -10.06
CA VAL A 250 -14.39 7.72 -9.31
C VAL A 250 -14.15 8.00 -7.84
N CYS A 251 -15.19 7.86 -7.00
CA CYS A 251 -15.01 7.86 -5.56
C CYS A 251 -15.54 6.54 -5.00
N ALA A 252 -14.86 6.00 -3.98
CA ALA A 252 -15.25 4.73 -3.39
C ALA A 252 -15.43 4.86 -1.89
N ARG A 253 -16.63 4.52 -1.42
CA ARG A 253 -16.98 4.46 0.00
C ARG A 253 -16.69 3.06 0.52
N TRP A 254 -15.59 2.95 1.24
CA TRP A 254 -15.18 1.74 1.95
C TRP A 254 -15.78 1.76 3.37
N GLY A 255 -16.95 1.15 3.55
CA GLY A 255 -17.62 1.04 4.86
C GLY A 255 -18.29 2.33 5.38
N ASP A 256 -18.43 2.42 6.70
CA ASP A 256 -19.34 3.41 7.35
C ASP A 256 -18.66 4.69 7.83
N LYS A 257 -17.35 4.82 7.64
CA LYS A 257 -16.57 5.96 8.12
C LYS A 257 -17.03 7.30 7.52
N TYR A 258 -17.52 7.27 6.29
CA TYR A 258 -17.97 8.46 5.56
C TYR A 258 -19.45 8.34 5.24
N GLY A 259 -20.26 9.22 5.82
CA GLY A 259 -21.70 9.27 5.55
C GLY A 259 -22.01 9.81 4.14
N PRO A 260 -23.25 9.64 3.65
CA PRO A 260 -23.68 10.15 2.35
C PRO A 260 -23.46 11.65 2.17
N GLN A 261 -23.53 12.42 3.26
CA GLN A 261 -23.29 13.87 3.25
C GLN A 261 -21.88 14.22 2.74
N TYR A 262 -20.89 13.36 3.02
CA TYR A 262 -19.53 13.56 2.55
C TYR A 262 -19.43 13.44 1.02
N LEU A 263 -20.12 12.46 0.44
CA LEU A 263 -20.16 12.26 -1.01
C LEU A 263 -20.84 13.45 -1.70
N SER A 264 -21.94 13.96 -1.12
CA SER A 264 -22.61 15.17 -1.62
C SER A 264 -21.70 16.40 -1.56
N ALA A 265 -20.90 16.56 -0.50
CA ALA A 265 -19.92 17.64 -0.41
C ALA A 265 -18.80 17.51 -1.45
N LEU A 266 -18.28 16.30 -1.68
CA LEU A 266 -17.29 16.03 -2.73
C LEU A 266 -17.85 16.34 -4.13
N ALA A 267 -19.07 15.89 -4.42
CA ALA A 267 -19.75 16.16 -5.69
C ALA A 267 -19.95 17.66 -5.93
N ARG A 268 -20.38 18.42 -4.93
CA ARG A 268 -20.47 19.89 -4.99
C ARG A 268 -19.12 20.54 -5.27
N GLY A 269 -18.06 20.04 -4.63
CA GLY A 269 -16.68 20.48 -4.90
C GLY A 269 -16.28 20.30 -6.37
N LEU A 270 -16.60 19.14 -6.94
CA LEU A 270 -16.38 18.84 -8.35
C LEU A 270 -17.23 19.72 -9.27
N GLY A 271 -18.50 19.96 -8.94
CA GLY A 271 -19.42 20.83 -9.68
C GLY A 271 -18.88 22.24 -9.95
N ARG A 272 -18.06 22.77 -9.02
CA ARG A 272 -17.41 24.09 -9.15
C ARG A 272 -16.23 24.13 -10.13
N SER A 273 -15.80 23.01 -10.69
CA SER A 273 -14.54 22.91 -11.43
C SER A 273 -14.64 23.23 -12.94
N GLY A 274 -15.80 23.71 -13.40
CA GLY A 274 -15.99 24.18 -14.79
C GLY A 274 -16.03 23.08 -15.85
N PHE A 275 -16.19 21.82 -15.45
CA PHE A 275 -16.45 20.71 -16.37
C PHE A 275 -17.86 20.78 -16.96
N ASP A 276 -18.03 20.21 -18.14
CA ASP A 276 -19.35 19.90 -18.68
C ASP A 276 -19.82 18.55 -18.12
N TRP A 277 -20.63 18.59 -17.07
CA TRP A 277 -21.17 17.38 -16.44
C TRP A 277 -22.27 16.69 -17.27
N GLY A 278 -22.68 17.30 -18.38
CA GLY A 278 -23.81 16.88 -19.20
C GLY A 278 -25.15 17.04 -18.47
N ALA A 279 -26.23 17.24 -19.22
CA ALA A 279 -27.55 16.96 -18.69
C ALA A 279 -27.71 15.43 -18.57
N ARG A 280 -28.29 14.93 -17.48
CA ARG A 280 -28.78 13.53 -17.46
C ARG A 280 -29.67 13.35 -18.70
N PRO A 281 -29.54 12.27 -19.48
CA PRO A 281 -30.47 11.99 -20.56
C PRO A 281 -31.83 11.65 -19.95
N THR A 282 -32.64 12.66 -19.65
CA THR A 282 -34.01 12.50 -19.19
C THR A 282 -34.94 12.36 -20.39
N ALA A 283 -34.94 11.18 -21.04
CA ALA A 283 -35.95 10.78 -22.03
C ALA A 283 -36.11 11.75 -23.26
N PRO A 284 -36.95 11.45 -24.29
CA PRO A 284 -36.65 11.84 -25.66
C PRO A 284 -36.92 13.32 -25.96
N LEU A 285 -36.08 13.86 -26.85
CA LEU A 285 -36.19 15.15 -27.54
C LEU A 285 -37.64 15.47 -27.94
N ALA A 286 -38.30 16.31 -27.15
CA ALA A 286 -39.40 17.13 -27.63
C ALA A 286 -38.80 18.42 -28.23
N ALA A 287 -39.16 18.67 -29.49
CA ALA A 287 -38.62 19.72 -30.32
C ALA A 287 -38.96 21.14 -29.82
N GLY A 288 -38.01 22.06 -30.03
CA GLY A 288 -38.30 23.48 -30.24
C GLY A 288 -37.80 24.42 -29.15
N LEU A 289 -36.71 25.14 -29.43
CA LEU A 289 -36.73 26.58 -29.72
C LEU A 289 -35.28 27.09 -29.94
N PRO A 290 -35.04 27.97 -30.93
CA PRO A 290 -33.73 28.59 -31.13
C PRO A 290 -33.59 29.85 -30.27
N GLY A 291 -32.56 29.90 -29.43
CA GLY A 291 -32.21 31.07 -28.64
C GLY A 291 -30.74 31.43 -28.82
N ASP A 292 -30.50 32.59 -29.43
CA ASP A 292 -29.30 33.39 -29.59
C ASP A 292 -27.93 32.83 -29.17
N ALA A 293 -27.14 32.52 -30.19
CA ALA A 293 -25.71 32.23 -30.12
C ALA A 293 -24.90 33.54 -29.92
N GLY A 294 -24.82 33.99 -28.67
CA GLY A 294 -23.78 34.92 -28.26
C GLY A 294 -22.41 34.24 -28.28
N SER A 295 -21.47 34.81 -29.04
CA SER A 295 -20.05 34.45 -29.20
C SER A 295 -19.38 33.94 -27.90
N ALA A 296 -19.52 32.65 -27.62
CA ALA A 296 -18.71 31.93 -26.65
C ALA A 296 -17.43 31.51 -27.35
N THR A 297 -16.28 32.02 -26.89
CA THR A 297 -14.97 31.48 -27.23
C THR A 297 -15.03 29.96 -27.10
N SER A 298 -14.87 29.22 -28.22
CA SER A 298 -15.01 27.77 -28.30
C SER A 298 -13.84 27.06 -27.62
N GLY A 299 -13.64 27.31 -26.34
CA GLY A 299 -12.82 26.46 -25.50
C GLY A 299 -13.52 25.12 -25.40
N THR A 300 -12.92 24.09 -25.97
CA THR A 300 -13.38 22.70 -25.88
C THR A 300 -13.66 22.38 -24.40
N ARG A 301 -14.93 22.30 -24.02
CA ARG A 301 -15.31 21.93 -22.67
C ARG A 301 -15.00 20.45 -22.48
N VAL A 302 -14.30 20.13 -21.41
CA VAL A 302 -14.01 18.74 -21.03
C VAL A 302 -15.26 18.17 -20.39
N ARG A 303 -15.80 17.08 -20.95
CA ARG A 303 -16.94 16.38 -20.37
C ARG A 303 -16.52 15.64 -19.11
N ALA A 304 -17.33 15.65 -18.07
CA ALA A 304 -17.06 14.90 -16.85
C ALA A 304 -18.26 14.06 -16.39
N SER A 305 -17.97 12.92 -15.76
CA SER A 305 -18.94 12.07 -15.08
C SER A 305 -18.43 11.74 -13.68
N LEU A 306 -19.30 11.62 -12.69
CA LEU A 306 -18.95 11.12 -11.35
C LEU A 306 -19.61 9.75 -11.14
N VAL A 307 -18.79 8.75 -10.84
CA VAL A 307 -19.22 7.39 -10.50
C VAL A 307 -18.86 7.12 -9.04
N CYS A 308 -19.87 6.86 -8.22
CA CYS A 308 -19.66 6.49 -6.83
C CYS A 308 -19.71 4.98 -6.65
N MET A 309 -18.73 4.43 -5.96
CA MET A 309 -18.65 3.02 -5.61
C MET A 309 -19.01 2.81 -4.14
N THR A 310 -19.92 1.88 -3.86
CA THR A 310 -20.48 1.69 -2.53
C THR A 310 -21.07 0.28 -2.39
N ASP A 311 -21.00 -0.30 -1.19
CA ASP A 311 -21.76 -1.51 -0.85
C ASP A 311 -23.28 -1.24 -0.79
N ASP A 312 -23.66 0.02 -0.58
CA ASP A 312 -25.04 0.51 -0.50
C ASP A 312 -25.33 1.47 -1.64
N VAL A 313 -25.70 0.90 -2.79
CA VAL A 313 -26.04 1.65 -4.01
C VAL A 313 -27.27 2.52 -3.81
N GLY A 314 -28.22 2.07 -2.97
CA GLY A 314 -29.45 2.81 -2.65
C GLY A 314 -29.14 4.14 -1.97
N ALA A 315 -28.35 4.12 -0.90
CA ALA A 315 -27.96 5.34 -0.19
C ALA A 315 -27.16 6.33 -1.07
N ALA A 316 -26.32 5.84 -1.99
CA ALA A 316 -25.61 6.71 -2.91
C ALA A 316 -26.53 7.37 -3.95
N LEU A 317 -27.53 6.64 -4.44
CA LEU A 317 -28.53 7.18 -5.37
C LEU A 317 -29.49 8.16 -4.67
N GLU A 318 -29.85 7.91 -3.42
CA GLU A 318 -30.65 8.84 -2.60
C GLU A 318 -29.88 10.14 -2.30
N ALA A 319 -28.59 10.05 -1.98
CA ALA A 319 -27.74 11.23 -1.82
C ALA A 319 -27.61 12.04 -3.12
N ALA A 320 -27.74 11.38 -4.27
CA ALA A 320 -27.71 11.99 -5.59
C ALA A 320 -29.04 12.65 -5.99
N SER A 321 -30.17 12.05 -5.60
CA SER A 321 -31.51 12.58 -5.88
C SER A 321 -31.82 13.82 -5.03
N ALA A 322 -31.13 13.98 -3.89
CA ALA A 322 -31.35 15.07 -2.95
C ALA A 322 -30.73 16.44 -3.35
N GLY A 323 -29.99 16.59 -4.46
CA GLY A 323 -29.43 17.93 -4.74
C GLY A 323 -28.80 18.30 -6.09
N GLU A 324 -28.04 17.48 -6.82
CA GLU A 324 -27.26 18.02 -7.97
C GLU A 324 -26.97 17.01 -9.11
N SER A 325 -26.89 17.55 -10.34
CA SER A 325 -26.74 16.83 -11.63
C SER A 325 -25.39 16.14 -11.87
N VAL A 326 -24.48 16.14 -10.90
CA VAL A 326 -23.08 15.73 -11.07
C VAL A 326 -22.89 14.22 -10.97
N LEU A 327 -23.68 13.51 -10.15
CA LEU A 327 -23.58 12.05 -10.03
C LEU A 327 -24.24 11.36 -11.23
N SER A 328 -23.40 10.71 -12.03
CA SER A 328 -23.79 9.97 -13.23
C SER A 328 -24.31 8.59 -12.89
N ALA A 329 -23.66 7.88 -11.96
CA ALA A 329 -24.03 6.51 -11.59
C ALA A 329 -23.50 6.13 -10.19
N ALA A 330 -24.10 5.07 -9.63
CA ALA A 330 -23.57 4.34 -8.48
C ALA A 330 -23.34 2.88 -8.88
N LEU A 331 -22.20 2.31 -8.50
CA LEU A 331 -21.83 0.92 -8.77
C LEU A 331 -21.57 0.19 -7.45
N SER A 332 -21.99 -1.07 -7.37
CA SER A 332 -21.59 -1.97 -6.29
C SER A 332 -20.28 -2.68 -6.60
N PHE A 333 -19.62 -3.22 -5.58
CA PHE A 333 -18.48 -4.12 -5.81
C PHE A 333 -18.89 -5.44 -6.45
N ALA A 334 -20.14 -5.87 -6.25
CA ALA A 334 -20.68 -7.04 -6.93
C ALA A 334 -20.74 -6.82 -8.46
N ASP A 335 -21.04 -5.59 -8.90
CA ASP A 335 -21.04 -5.24 -10.33
C ASP A 335 -19.64 -5.34 -10.93
N LEU A 336 -18.60 -4.92 -10.20
CA LEU A 336 -17.21 -5.10 -10.63
C LEU A 336 -16.83 -6.57 -10.71
N ASP A 337 -17.14 -7.34 -9.67
CA ASP A 337 -16.78 -8.75 -9.59
C ASP A 337 -17.47 -9.54 -10.73
N ALA A 338 -18.73 -9.21 -11.04
CA ALA A 338 -19.47 -9.78 -12.16
C ALA A 338 -18.84 -9.40 -13.52
N ALA A 339 -18.40 -8.15 -13.69
CA ALA A 339 -17.79 -7.69 -14.93
C ALA A 339 -16.38 -8.24 -15.16
N GLU A 340 -15.60 -8.44 -14.10
CA GLU A 340 -14.32 -9.13 -14.15
C GLU A 340 -14.52 -10.60 -14.53
N ALA A 341 -15.50 -11.28 -13.92
CA ALA A 341 -15.87 -12.65 -14.28
C ALA A 341 -16.26 -12.79 -15.76
N ALA A 342 -17.06 -11.85 -16.28
CA ALA A 342 -17.45 -11.82 -17.68
C ALA A 342 -16.27 -11.59 -18.64
N CYS A 343 -15.14 -11.07 -18.15
CA CYS A 343 -13.97 -10.79 -18.98
C CYS A 343 -12.91 -11.90 -18.99
N GLY A 344 -13.19 -13.01 -18.30
CA GLY A 344 -12.30 -14.16 -18.24
C GLY A 344 -10.98 -13.85 -17.55
N SER A 345 -10.91 -12.80 -16.73
CA SER A 345 -9.73 -12.47 -15.95
C SER A 345 -9.54 -13.51 -14.84
N VAL A 346 -8.29 -13.85 -14.55
CA VAL A 346 -7.88 -15.02 -13.74
C VAL A 346 -8.41 -14.94 -12.29
N GLY A 347 -8.79 -13.75 -11.81
CA GLY A 347 -9.29 -13.53 -10.46
C GLY A 347 -10.68 -14.13 -10.18
N ALA A 348 -11.56 -14.23 -11.17
CA ALA A 348 -12.94 -14.68 -10.96
C ALA A 348 -13.10 -16.21 -10.99
N ALA A 349 -12.29 -16.90 -11.79
CA ALA A 349 -12.45 -18.34 -12.04
C ALA A 349 -12.19 -19.22 -10.79
N ARG A 350 -11.36 -18.77 -9.84
CA ARG A 350 -11.05 -19.54 -8.62
C ARG A 350 -11.98 -19.30 -7.44
N SER A 351 -12.63 -18.15 -7.37
CA SER A 351 -13.63 -17.86 -6.32
C SER A 351 -14.82 -18.82 -6.37
N ALA A 352 -15.09 -19.42 -7.54
CA ALA A 352 -16.18 -20.39 -7.73
C ALA A 352 -15.79 -21.85 -7.43
N GLU A 353 -14.51 -22.24 -7.55
CA GLU A 353 -14.05 -23.62 -7.30
C GLU A 353 -13.73 -23.89 -5.81
N GLU A 354 -13.32 -22.88 -5.05
CA GLU A 354 -13.05 -23.04 -3.60
C GLU A 354 -14.31 -22.99 -2.72
N SER A 355 -15.44 -22.60 -3.29
CA SER A 355 -16.76 -22.69 -2.65
C SER A 355 -17.32 -24.12 -2.76
N GLY A 356 -16.85 -25.02 -1.89
CA GLY A 356 -17.51 -26.29 -1.65
C GLY A 356 -18.98 -26.10 -1.24
N PRO A 357 -19.86 -27.11 -1.41
CA PRO A 357 -21.32 -26.98 -1.38
C PRO A 357 -21.97 -26.70 -0.01
N GLY A 358 -21.25 -26.10 0.95
CA GLY A 358 -21.78 -25.75 2.27
C GLY A 358 -21.15 -24.53 2.95
N GLY A 359 -20.20 -23.84 2.31
CA GLY A 359 -19.66 -22.59 2.83
C GLY A 359 -20.42 -21.41 2.23
N THR A 360 -20.87 -20.46 3.05
CA THR A 360 -21.29 -19.10 2.61
C THR A 360 -20.07 -18.30 2.14
N GLY A 361 -19.25 -18.92 1.27
CA GLY A 361 -17.98 -18.45 0.78
C GLY A 361 -18.14 -17.14 0.04
N ARG A 362 -18.11 -16.05 0.79
CA ARG A 362 -17.64 -14.77 0.30
C ARG A 362 -16.20 -15.06 -0.16
N GLY A 363 -16.01 -15.25 -1.47
CA GLY A 363 -14.68 -15.37 -2.06
C GLY A 363 -13.77 -14.28 -1.49
N ALA A 364 -12.53 -14.64 -1.18
CA ALA A 364 -11.60 -13.83 -0.38
C ALA A 364 -11.70 -12.34 -0.70
N SER A 365 -12.54 -11.63 0.06
CA SER A 365 -12.82 -10.22 -0.14
C SER A 365 -11.54 -9.47 0.20
N TRP A 366 -11.11 -8.59 -0.68
CA TRP A 366 -9.86 -7.87 -0.47
C TRP A 366 -10.01 -6.98 0.78
N PRO A 367 -9.15 -7.11 1.80
CA PRO A 367 -9.37 -6.41 3.05
C PRO A 367 -9.03 -4.92 2.93
N GLY A 368 -9.97 -4.07 3.36
CA GLY A 368 -9.75 -2.63 3.56
C GLY A 368 -9.24 -1.90 2.32
N TRP A 369 -8.06 -1.28 2.43
CA TRP A 369 -7.47 -0.41 1.40
C TRP A 369 -7.12 -1.12 0.09
N TRP A 370 -6.97 -2.44 0.13
CA TRP A 370 -6.63 -3.25 -1.05
C TRP A 370 -7.73 -3.22 -2.12
N ASN A 371 -8.98 -2.92 -1.75
CA ASN A 371 -10.06 -2.83 -2.72
C ASN A 371 -9.84 -1.77 -3.81
N LYS A 372 -9.00 -0.76 -3.59
CA LYS A 372 -8.59 0.21 -4.63
C LYS A 372 -8.00 -0.46 -5.86
N ALA A 373 -7.31 -1.59 -5.67
CA ALA A 373 -6.74 -2.35 -6.77
C ALA A 373 -7.80 -2.79 -7.79
N ARG A 374 -9.01 -3.13 -7.34
CA ARG A 374 -10.10 -3.59 -8.22
C ARG A 374 -10.47 -2.56 -9.29
N LEU A 375 -10.27 -1.27 -9.02
CA LEU A 375 -10.54 -0.18 -9.96
C LEU A 375 -9.67 -0.22 -11.22
N LEU A 376 -8.50 -0.85 -11.10
CA LEU A 376 -7.51 -0.95 -12.16
C LEU A 376 -7.77 -2.13 -13.11
N GLY A 377 -8.85 -2.87 -12.88
CA GLY A 377 -9.24 -4.06 -13.63
C GLY A 377 -9.82 -3.74 -15.01
N ALA A 378 -9.72 -4.70 -15.93
CA ALA A 378 -10.29 -4.57 -17.27
C ALA A 378 -11.83 -4.57 -17.20
N GLY A 379 -12.42 -5.43 -16.38
CA GLY A 379 -13.85 -5.44 -16.08
C GLY A 379 -14.29 -4.13 -15.43
N ALA A 380 -13.51 -3.64 -14.45
CA ALA A 380 -13.80 -2.36 -13.81
C ALA A 380 -13.75 -1.17 -14.77
N SER A 381 -12.76 -1.13 -15.66
CA SER A 381 -12.68 -0.10 -16.69
C SER A 381 -13.92 -0.07 -17.59
N ARG A 382 -14.45 -1.24 -17.98
CA ARG A 382 -15.69 -1.31 -18.76
C ARG A 382 -16.92 -0.87 -17.98
N CYS A 383 -17.04 -1.27 -16.72
CA CYS A 383 -18.12 -0.81 -15.84
C CYS A 383 -18.09 0.71 -15.68
N LEU A 384 -16.93 1.30 -15.41
CA LEU A 384 -16.77 2.73 -15.25
C LEU A 384 -17.14 3.49 -16.53
N ARG A 385 -16.72 3.00 -17.71
CA ARG A 385 -17.09 3.59 -19.00
C ARG A 385 -18.60 3.54 -19.24
N ALA A 386 -19.22 2.39 -19.03
CA ALA A 386 -20.66 2.21 -19.20
C ALA A 386 -21.44 3.11 -18.24
N ALA A 387 -21.06 3.12 -16.96
CA ALA A 387 -21.67 3.94 -15.92
C ALA A 387 -21.51 5.45 -16.19
N ALA A 388 -20.39 5.86 -16.79
CA ALA A 388 -20.14 7.24 -17.16
C ALA A 388 -20.77 7.65 -18.51
N GLY A 389 -21.40 6.71 -19.24
CA GLY A 389 -21.97 6.96 -20.56
C GLY A 389 -20.92 7.26 -21.63
N VAL A 390 -19.70 6.75 -21.47
CA VAL A 390 -18.61 6.93 -22.43
C VAL A 390 -18.84 5.97 -23.61
N ALA A 391 -19.01 6.52 -24.81
CA ALA A 391 -19.23 5.71 -26.01
C ALA A 391 -18.02 4.81 -26.34
N ASP A 392 -18.28 3.69 -27.03
CA ASP A 392 -17.20 2.84 -27.54
C ASP A 392 -16.29 3.63 -28.50
N GLY A 393 -14.98 3.45 -28.36
CA GLY A 393 -13.97 4.16 -29.15
C GLY A 393 -13.68 5.59 -28.70
N GLN A 394 -14.43 6.15 -27.74
CA GLN A 394 -14.14 7.47 -27.17
C GLN A 394 -13.04 7.36 -26.09
N ASP A 395 -12.00 8.18 -26.18
CA ASP A 395 -10.96 8.21 -25.15
C ASP A 395 -11.51 8.83 -23.85
N ALA A 396 -11.23 8.18 -22.73
CA ALA A 396 -11.63 8.63 -21.41
C ALA A 396 -10.55 8.36 -20.37
N VAL A 397 -10.43 9.26 -19.40
CA VAL A 397 -9.50 9.16 -18.28
C VAL A 397 -10.30 8.99 -16.99
N ALA A 398 -9.99 7.97 -16.21
CA ALA A 398 -10.50 7.84 -14.85
C ALA A 398 -9.63 8.67 -13.89
N VAL A 399 -10.27 9.37 -12.95
CA VAL A 399 -9.63 10.07 -11.85
C VAL A 399 -10.26 9.58 -10.55
N PHE A 400 -9.55 8.71 -9.84
CA PHE A 400 -9.95 8.25 -8.52
C PHE A 400 -9.66 9.30 -7.46
N LEU A 401 -10.65 9.54 -6.59
CA LEU A 401 -10.57 10.40 -5.42
C LEU A 401 -10.96 9.57 -4.19
N ASP A 402 -10.02 9.41 -3.27
CA ASP A 402 -10.29 8.78 -1.98
C ASP A 402 -11.15 9.69 -1.09
N LEU A 403 -11.86 9.11 -0.13
CA LEU A 403 -12.71 9.89 0.78
C LEU A 403 -11.91 10.62 1.86
N ASP A 404 -10.60 10.43 1.87
CA ASP A 404 -9.65 11.23 2.65
C ASP A 404 -9.28 12.55 1.93
N VAL A 405 -10.00 12.96 0.88
CA VAL A 405 -9.73 14.17 0.07
C VAL A 405 -10.83 15.22 0.21
N VAL A 406 -10.46 16.50 0.34
CA VAL A 406 -11.35 17.67 0.30
C VAL A 406 -11.03 18.55 -0.90
N ILE A 407 -12.06 18.94 -1.67
CA ILE A 407 -11.93 19.85 -2.81
C ILE A 407 -12.28 21.27 -2.37
N THR A 408 -11.26 22.11 -2.28
CA THR A 408 -11.31 23.50 -1.78
C THR A 408 -11.37 24.55 -2.90
N GLY A 409 -11.10 24.13 -4.15
CA GLY A 409 -11.02 25.00 -5.32
C GLY A 409 -11.27 24.26 -6.64
N CYS A 410 -10.87 24.86 -7.76
CA CYS A 410 -11.03 24.26 -9.08
C CYS A 410 -10.03 23.12 -9.29
N ILE A 411 -10.50 21.87 -9.43
CA ILE A 411 -9.64 20.68 -9.60
C ILE A 411 -9.09 20.53 -11.02
N LEU A 412 -9.62 21.28 -12.00
CA LEU A 412 -9.25 21.16 -13.41
C LEU A 412 -7.73 21.21 -13.68
N PRO A 413 -6.94 22.08 -13.02
CA PRO A 413 -5.48 22.07 -13.19
C PRO A 413 -4.81 20.75 -12.75
N VAL A 414 -5.31 20.11 -11.68
CA VAL A 414 -4.83 18.79 -11.23
C VAL A 414 -5.13 17.76 -12.30
N VAL A 415 -6.37 17.72 -12.81
CA VAL A 415 -6.80 16.76 -13.84
C VAL A 415 -6.03 16.96 -15.14
N ARG A 416 -5.80 18.21 -15.56
CA ARG A 416 -4.95 18.52 -16.73
C ARG A 416 -3.55 17.97 -16.56
N ARG A 417 -2.93 18.16 -15.40
CA ARG A 417 -1.60 17.60 -15.15
C ARG A 417 -1.60 16.07 -15.18
N CYS A 418 -2.64 15.41 -14.66
CA CYS A 418 -2.79 13.96 -14.82
C CYS A 418 -2.81 13.56 -16.30
N MET A 419 -3.61 14.24 -17.11
CA MET A 419 -3.73 13.94 -18.54
C MET A 419 -2.41 14.17 -19.27
N ASP A 420 -1.71 15.27 -19.01
CA ASP A 420 -0.41 15.55 -19.61
C ASP A 420 0.61 14.43 -19.25
N LEU A 421 0.65 13.97 -17.99
CA LEU A 421 1.51 12.86 -17.56
C LEU A 421 1.18 11.51 -18.23
N LEU A 422 -0.10 11.24 -18.45
CA LEU A 422 -0.55 10.04 -19.20
C LEU A 422 -0.13 10.15 -20.67
N GLU A 423 -0.26 11.33 -21.29
CA GLU A 423 0.17 11.61 -22.67
C GLU A 423 1.70 11.51 -22.83
N GLU A 424 2.46 11.90 -21.80
CA GLU A 424 3.91 11.72 -21.69
C GLU A 424 4.34 10.24 -21.61
N GLY A 425 3.38 9.31 -21.51
CA GLY A 425 3.60 7.87 -21.53
C GLY A 425 3.60 7.21 -20.16
N SER A 426 3.02 7.86 -19.15
CA SER A 426 2.69 7.20 -17.88
C SER A 426 1.49 6.28 -18.09
N ASP A 427 1.53 5.11 -17.47
CA ASP A 427 0.39 4.21 -17.41
C ASP A 427 -0.57 4.68 -16.31
N LEU A 428 -0.05 4.87 -15.10
CA LEU A 428 -0.80 5.30 -13.91
C LEU A 428 -0.23 6.64 -13.45
N VAL A 429 -1.08 7.54 -13.00
CA VAL A 429 -0.65 8.75 -12.28
C VAL A 429 -1.14 8.66 -10.84
N ALA A 430 -0.29 8.97 -9.88
CA ALA A 430 -0.66 9.04 -8.47
C ALA A 430 0.01 10.24 -7.77
N LEU A 431 -0.45 10.57 -6.55
CA LEU A 431 0.19 11.63 -5.76
C LEU A 431 1.58 11.20 -5.29
N GLY A 432 2.54 12.09 -5.45
CA GLY A 432 3.80 12.01 -4.74
C GLY A 432 3.64 12.48 -3.31
N THR A 433 4.50 11.96 -2.43
CA THR A 433 4.51 12.32 -1.01
C THR A 433 5.54 13.40 -0.66
N GLU A 434 6.33 13.94 -1.62
CA GLU A 434 7.16 15.12 -1.35
C GLU A 434 6.28 16.27 -0.90
N GLY A 435 6.67 16.94 0.18
CA GLY A 435 5.93 18.08 0.72
C GLY A 435 4.69 17.71 1.53
N MET A 436 4.33 16.42 1.66
CA MET A 436 3.29 16.00 2.61
C MET A 436 3.91 15.75 3.99
N LEU A 437 3.83 16.72 4.92
CA LEU A 437 4.45 16.59 6.26
C LEU A 437 4.02 15.33 7.03
N CYS A 438 2.78 14.88 6.86
CA CYS A 438 2.25 13.70 7.54
C CYS A 438 2.73 12.37 6.94
N GLU A 439 3.17 12.36 5.67
CA GLU A 439 3.73 11.18 5.01
C GLU A 439 5.25 11.20 5.09
N ALA A 440 5.87 12.38 4.93
CA ALA A 440 7.30 12.69 5.02
C ALA A 440 8.21 11.64 4.35
N ARG A 441 7.81 11.15 3.17
CA ARG A 441 8.61 10.15 2.42
C ARG A 441 9.20 10.80 1.18
N ALA A 442 10.52 10.71 1.06
CA ALA A 442 11.15 10.86 -0.24
C ALA A 442 10.66 9.74 -1.16
N ASP A 443 10.26 10.07 -2.38
CA ASP A 443 9.91 9.11 -3.42
C ASP A 443 8.70 8.21 -3.13
N GLY A 444 7.91 8.50 -2.10
CA GLY A 444 6.73 7.71 -1.78
C GLY A 444 5.50 8.10 -2.62
N VAL A 445 4.59 7.16 -2.80
CA VAL A 445 3.30 7.40 -3.47
C VAL A 445 2.16 7.43 -2.47
N ASN A 446 1.11 8.17 -2.80
CA ASN A 446 -0.14 8.22 -2.09
C ASN A 446 -1.30 8.02 -3.09
N SER A 447 -2.14 7.02 -2.84
CA SER A 447 -3.29 6.64 -3.68
C SER A 447 -4.58 7.41 -3.35
N SER A 448 -4.49 8.57 -2.68
CA SER A 448 -5.66 9.41 -2.44
C SER A 448 -6.17 10.09 -3.71
N VAL A 449 -5.28 10.35 -4.68
CA VAL A 449 -5.66 10.71 -6.04
C VAL A 449 -4.88 9.83 -7.01
N MET A 450 -5.60 9.15 -7.91
CA MET A 450 -4.99 8.36 -8.98
C MET A 450 -5.68 8.67 -10.31
N ALA A 451 -4.97 8.56 -11.42
CA ALA A 451 -5.56 8.68 -12.75
C ALA A 451 -4.96 7.68 -13.74
N TRP A 452 -5.80 7.14 -14.61
CA TRP A 452 -5.42 6.18 -15.65
C TRP A 452 -6.35 6.27 -16.85
N ILE A 453 -5.92 5.74 -17.99
CA ILE A 453 -6.74 5.68 -19.20
C ILE A 453 -7.73 4.52 -19.09
N LEU A 454 -9.01 4.78 -19.40
CA LEU A 454 -10.05 3.75 -19.48
C LEU A 454 -10.00 3.06 -20.85
N ASP A 455 -9.60 1.80 -20.87
CA ASP A 455 -9.49 0.99 -22.10
C ASP A 455 -10.75 1.09 -22.97
N SER A 456 -10.57 1.40 -24.25
CA SER A 456 -11.63 1.26 -25.24
C SER A 456 -11.67 -0.18 -25.75
N ASN A 457 -12.85 -0.68 -26.09
CA ASN A 457 -13.04 -2.01 -26.69
C ASN A 457 -12.36 -2.19 -28.08
N SER A 458 -11.61 -1.19 -28.55
CA SER A 458 -11.01 -1.12 -29.90
C SER A 458 -9.87 -2.12 -30.16
N GLY A 459 -9.63 -3.09 -29.26
CA GLY A 459 -8.59 -4.10 -29.43
C GLY A 459 -7.15 -3.55 -29.32
N ARG A 460 -6.99 -2.29 -28.89
CA ARG A 460 -5.68 -1.76 -28.49
C ARG A 460 -5.21 -2.51 -27.24
N ARG A 461 -3.88 -2.68 -27.16
CA ARG A 461 -3.08 -3.32 -26.12
C ARG A 461 -3.79 -3.33 -24.75
N ARG A 462 -3.90 -4.50 -24.09
CA ARG A 462 -4.42 -4.61 -22.70
C ARG A 462 -3.87 -3.48 -21.84
N SER A 463 -4.71 -2.82 -21.04
CA SER A 463 -4.20 -1.81 -20.11
C SER A 463 -3.06 -2.40 -19.29
N PRO A 464 -1.95 -1.68 -19.17
CA PRO A 464 -0.83 -2.08 -18.34
C PRO A 464 -1.26 -2.36 -16.89
N HIS A 465 -2.31 -1.68 -16.40
CA HIS A 465 -2.89 -1.92 -15.08
C HIS A 465 -3.59 -3.27 -14.92
N ALA A 466 -4.25 -3.78 -15.96
CA ALA A 466 -4.84 -5.12 -15.91
C ALA A 466 -3.74 -6.18 -15.74
N ALA A 467 -2.59 -6.01 -16.40
CA ALA A 467 -1.43 -6.89 -16.21
C ALA A 467 -0.81 -6.78 -14.81
N ALA A 468 -0.82 -5.57 -14.21
CA ALA A 468 -0.45 -5.38 -12.80
C ALA A 468 -1.38 -6.16 -11.85
N LEU A 469 -2.69 -6.18 -12.12
CA LEU A 469 -3.65 -6.94 -11.32
C LEU A 469 -3.57 -8.44 -11.53
N ASP A 470 -3.18 -8.90 -12.71
CA ASP A 470 -2.86 -10.31 -12.92
C ASP A 470 -1.75 -10.76 -11.95
N CYS A 471 -0.85 -9.86 -11.53
CA CYS A 471 0.17 -10.14 -10.51
C CYS A 471 -0.42 -10.30 -9.09
N LEU A 472 -1.64 -9.81 -8.85
CA LEU A 472 -2.42 -10.00 -7.61
C LEU A 472 -3.47 -11.11 -7.74
N SER A 473 -3.27 -12.07 -8.64
CA SER A 473 -4.12 -13.26 -8.73
C SER A 473 -3.52 -14.45 -7.94
N GLY A 474 -4.39 -15.28 -7.38
CA GLY A 474 -4.02 -16.53 -6.69
C GLY A 474 -3.07 -16.33 -5.51
N GLU A 475 -2.06 -17.20 -5.39
CA GLU A 475 -1.13 -17.24 -4.25
C GLU A 475 -0.31 -15.95 -4.09
N ARG A 476 0.00 -15.25 -5.20
CA ARG A 476 0.72 -13.97 -5.14
C ARG A 476 -0.06 -12.88 -4.42
N CYS A 477 -1.39 -12.89 -4.54
CA CYS A 477 -2.26 -11.98 -3.80
C CYS A 477 -2.12 -12.19 -2.29
N ARG A 478 -2.17 -13.45 -1.85
CA ARG A 478 -2.03 -13.82 -0.44
C ARG A 478 -0.69 -13.37 0.12
N VAL A 479 0.40 -13.62 -0.61
CA VAL A 479 1.74 -13.16 -0.22
C VAL A 479 1.80 -11.64 -0.20
N ALA A 480 1.29 -10.96 -1.23
CA ALA A 480 1.27 -9.49 -1.30
C ALA A 480 0.53 -8.88 -0.10
N MET A 481 -0.67 -9.37 0.22
CA MET A 481 -1.44 -8.88 1.35
C MET A 481 -0.80 -9.20 2.70
N ALA A 482 0.01 -10.27 2.79
CA ALA A 482 0.75 -10.63 4.00
C ALA A 482 2.02 -9.78 4.21
N VAL A 483 2.71 -9.38 3.14
CA VAL A 483 4.01 -8.68 3.23
C VAL A 483 3.95 -7.18 2.93
N VAL A 484 2.91 -6.72 2.24
CA VAL A 484 2.70 -5.34 1.86
C VAL A 484 1.52 -4.78 2.65
N HIS A 485 1.80 -3.88 3.57
CA HIS A 485 0.79 -3.37 4.51
C HIS A 485 -0.20 -2.39 3.87
N ARG A 486 0.22 -1.66 2.82
CA ARG A 486 -0.60 -0.62 2.19
C ARG A 486 -0.63 -0.75 0.67
N PHE A 487 -1.76 -0.39 0.10
CA PHE A 487 -1.92 -0.31 -1.35
C PHE A 487 -0.91 0.64 -2.00
N ASP A 488 -0.60 1.78 -1.36
CA ASP A 488 0.43 2.71 -1.85
C ASP A 488 1.80 2.05 -2.02
N HIS A 489 2.16 1.18 -1.07
CA HIS A 489 3.41 0.44 -1.11
C HIS A 489 3.40 -0.57 -2.26
N TRP A 490 2.25 -1.18 -2.52
CA TRP A 490 2.07 -2.05 -3.69
C TRP A 490 2.20 -1.29 -5.01
N LEU A 491 1.67 -0.06 -5.11
CA LEU A 491 1.85 0.76 -6.31
C LEU A 491 3.32 1.04 -6.59
N GLU A 492 4.11 1.40 -5.58
CA GLU A 492 5.55 1.63 -5.75
C GLU A 492 6.32 0.35 -6.14
N ILE A 493 5.85 -0.81 -5.67
CA ILE A 493 6.41 -2.11 -6.04
C ILE A 493 6.14 -2.40 -7.52
N VAL A 494 4.92 -2.19 -7.99
CA VAL A 494 4.48 -2.63 -9.32
C VAL A 494 4.78 -1.60 -10.41
N PHE A 495 4.70 -0.33 -10.06
CA PHE A 495 5.01 0.80 -10.92
C PHE A 495 6.28 1.48 -10.40
N PRO A 496 7.47 0.91 -10.65
CA PRO A 496 8.70 1.53 -10.18
C PRO A 496 8.79 2.95 -10.72
N LEU A 497 9.08 3.89 -9.82
CA LEU A 497 9.38 5.25 -10.23
C LEU A 497 10.62 5.24 -11.14
N PRO A 498 10.65 6.08 -12.19
CA PRO A 498 11.90 6.32 -12.89
C PRO A 498 12.89 6.79 -11.83
N ALA A 499 13.99 6.06 -11.63
CA ALA A 499 15.05 6.51 -10.72
C ALA A 499 15.43 7.93 -11.16
N GLY A 500 15.23 8.90 -10.26
CA GLY A 500 15.54 10.31 -10.53
C GLY A 500 16.94 10.43 -11.13
N ASP A 501 17.08 11.29 -12.14
CA ASP A 501 18.31 11.70 -12.83
C ASP A 501 18.94 10.80 -13.92
N LEU A 502 18.43 9.61 -14.24
CA LEU A 502 19.02 8.83 -15.37
C LEU A 502 18.47 9.17 -16.77
N LEU A 503 17.42 9.99 -16.87
CA LEU A 503 16.87 10.44 -18.16
C LEU A 503 17.63 11.62 -18.80
N ALA A 504 18.65 12.18 -18.14
CA ALA A 504 19.53 13.19 -18.74
C ALA A 504 20.63 12.57 -19.63
N SER A 505 20.91 11.27 -19.51
CA SER A 505 21.81 10.55 -20.43
C SER A 505 20.97 9.66 -21.34
N GLY A 506 20.99 9.90 -22.65
CA GLY A 506 20.22 9.19 -23.67
C GLY A 506 20.61 7.71 -23.87
N ALA A 507 20.70 6.93 -22.79
CA ALA A 507 20.89 5.49 -22.83
C ALA A 507 19.56 4.83 -23.24
N ALA A 508 19.64 4.03 -24.31
CA ALA A 508 18.52 3.36 -24.93
C ALA A 508 17.67 2.59 -23.90
N ALA A 509 16.35 2.82 -23.97
CA ALA A 509 15.34 2.08 -23.23
C ALA A 509 15.56 0.58 -23.43
N VAL A 510 15.99 -0.11 -22.37
CA VAL A 510 15.97 -1.57 -22.33
C VAL A 510 14.51 -1.98 -22.41
N SER A 511 14.16 -2.66 -23.50
CA SER A 511 12.81 -3.10 -23.83
C SER A 511 12.37 -4.30 -22.98
N GLU A 512 12.44 -4.20 -21.65
CA GLU A 512 11.75 -5.18 -20.81
C GLU A 512 10.25 -4.89 -20.84
N PRO A 513 9.39 -5.85 -21.26
CA PRO A 513 7.94 -5.63 -21.43
C PRO A 513 7.15 -5.48 -20.12
N SER A 514 7.80 -5.21 -18.97
CA SER A 514 7.23 -5.45 -17.64
C SER A 514 7.32 -4.29 -16.66
N CYS A 515 7.95 -3.17 -17.04
CA CYS A 515 8.02 -1.99 -16.17
C CYS A 515 6.94 -0.99 -16.55
N LEU A 516 5.84 -1.02 -15.82
CA LEU A 516 4.79 -0.01 -15.92
C LEU A 516 5.32 1.33 -15.42
N ARG A 517 5.01 2.42 -16.12
CA ARG A 517 5.47 3.77 -15.78
C ARG A 517 4.42 4.46 -14.92
N MET A 518 4.78 4.86 -13.72
CA MET A 518 3.94 5.74 -12.91
C MET A 518 4.41 7.18 -13.03
N GLY A 519 3.48 8.04 -13.46
CA GLY A 519 3.60 9.48 -13.40
C GLY A 519 3.30 9.98 -11.99
N ARG A 520 3.96 11.07 -11.60
CA ARG A 520 3.85 11.60 -10.24
C ARG A 520 3.34 13.03 -10.21
N LEU A 521 2.27 13.24 -9.45
CA LEU A 521 1.79 14.57 -9.11
C LEU A 521 2.56 15.04 -7.87
N SER A 522 3.53 15.92 -8.03
CA SER A 522 4.28 16.47 -6.89
C SER A 522 3.47 17.56 -6.19
N CYS A 523 3.45 17.55 -4.85
CA CYS A 523 2.85 18.62 -4.05
C CYS A 523 3.67 19.93 -4.10
N GLU A 524 4.96 19.85 -4.46
CA GLU A 524 5.85 21.01 -4.63
C GLU A 524 5.55 21.84 -5.88
N HIS A 525 4.74 21.33 -6.83
CA HIS A 525 4.19 22.13 -7.93
C HIS A 525 3.17 23.18 -7.45
N GLY A 526 3.13 23.46 -6.14
CA GLY A 526 3.13 24.83 -5.68
C GLY A 526 1.78 25.51 -5.64
N ASN A 527 0.68 24.76 -5.71
CA ASN A 527 -0.70 25.19 -5.40
C ASN A 527 -1.74 24.10 -5.72
N LEU A 528 -1.38 22.93 -6.26
CA LEU A 528 -2.36 21.99 -6.83
C LEU A 528 -2.96 21.01 -5.81
N VAL A 529 -2.12 20.46 -4.94
CA VAL A 529 -2.50 19.50 -3.91
C VAL A 529 -1.72 19.84 -2.64
N GLY A 530 -2.39 19.92 -1.50
CA GLY A 530 -1.75 20.11 -0.19
C GLY A 530 -2.16 19.02 0.79
N ASP A 531 -1.38 18.87 1.84
CA ASP A 531 -1.73 18.04 3.00
C ASP A 531 -2.08 18.93 4.19
N PHE A 532 -3.07 18.50 4.99
CA PHE A 532 -3.57 19.27 6.13
C PHE A 532 -2.48 19.64 7.14
N SER A 533 -1.58 18.71 7.48
CA SER A 533 -0.52 18.98 8.45
C SER A 533 0.44 20.05 7.95
N THR A 534 0.69 20.08 6.63
CA THR A 534 1.53 21.09 5.98
C THR A 534 0.87 22.47 6.01
N LEU A 535 -0.44 22.53 5.76
CA LEU A 535 -1.21 23.77 5.83
C LEU A 535 -1.35 24.30 7.26
N ALA A 536 -1.49 23.41 8.24
CA ALA A 536 -1.62 23.76 9.67
C ALA A 536 -0.32 24.35 10.25
N GLY A 537 0.85 23.92 9.74
CA GLY A 537 2.15 24.46 10.13
C GLY A 537 2.51 25.80 9.47
N ALA A 538 1.83 26.17 8.38
CA ALA A 538 2.08 27.43 7.68
C ALA A 538 1.30 28.58 8.34
N SER A 539 1.94 29.75 8.49
CA SER A 539 1.22 31.00 8.79
C SER A 539 0.16 31.21 7.71
N THR A 540 -1.11 31.11 8.11
CA THR A 540 -2.35 31.10 7.31
C THR A 540 -2.15 31.32 5.81
N PRO A 541 -2.16 30.25 4.99
CA PRO A 541 -1.90 30.40 3.55
C PRO A 541 -2.95 31.30 2.90
N ALA A 542 -2.47 32.24 2.08
CA ALA A 542 -3.30 33.21 1.37
C ALA A 542 -4.30 32.54 0.42
N ARG A 543 -3.95 31.37 -0.14
CA ARG A 543 -4.82 30.53 -0.96
C ARG A 543 -4.64 29.06 -0.59
N LEU A 544 -5.77 28.33 -0.51
CA LEU A 544 -5.75 26.88 -0.32
C LEU A 544 -5.52 26.21 -1.68
N PRO A 545 -4.76 25.10 -1.73
CA PRO A 545 -4.61 24.31 -2.95
C PRO A 545 -5.93 23.63 -3.28
N PRO A 546 -6.36 23.49 -4.56
CA PRO A 546 -7.67 22.95 -4.95
C PRO A 546 -8.05 21.60 -4.38
N VAL A 547 -7.05 20.79 -4.03
CA VAL A 547 -7.21 19.49 -3.40
C VAL A 547 -6.41 19.47 -2.11
N VAL A 548 -7.05 19.11 -1.00
CA VAL A 548 -6.40 18.88 0.29
C VAL A 548 -6.59 17.43 0.69
N VAL A 549 -5.49 16.73 0.99
CA VAL A 549 -5.52 15.33 1.42
C VAL A 549 -5.37 15.21 2.94
N PHE A 550 -5.99 14.18 3.51
CA PHE A 550 -6.01 13.85 4.93
C PHE A 550 -5.60 12.38 5.12
N PRO A 551 -4.38 11.99 4.74
CA PRO A 551 -3.96 10.59 4.79
C PRO A 551 -3.92 10.05 6.23
N LEU A 552 -3.74 10.91 7.23
CA LEU A 552 -3.78 10.59 8.65
C LEU A 552 -4.84 11.42 9.40
N ASP A 553 -4.88 11.29 10.73
CA ASP A 553 -5.76 12.10 11.58
C ASP A 553 -5.24 13.55 11.71
N PRO A 554 -6.14 14.55 11.82
CA PRO A 554 -7.60 14.41 11.85
C PRO A 554 -8.17 14.11 10.47
N LYS A 555 -9.14 13.17 10.40
CA LYS A 555 -9.86 12.89 9.15
C LYS A 555 -10.84 14.02 8.79
N PRO A 556 -11.24 14.16 7.51
CA PRO A 556 -12.06 15.28 7.04
C PRO A 556 -13.35 15.51 7.85
N HIS A 557 -14.05 14.45 8.26
CA HIS A 557 -15.28 14.56 9.04
C HIS A 557 -15.06 15.21 10.43
N ARG A 558 -13.84 15.16 10.97
CA ARG A 558 -13.47 15.83 12.23
C ARG A 558 -13.21 17.32 12.07
N LEU A 559 -13.09 17.83 10.83
CA LEU A 559 -12.93 19.27 10.59
C LEU A 559 -14.08 20.09 11.14
N LEU A 560 -15.30 19.55 11.11
CA LEU A 560 -16.46 20.21 11.74
C LEU A 560 -16.29 20.35 13.25
N GLU A 561 -15.77 19.32 13.91
CA GLU A 561 -15.53 19.34 15.36
C GLU A 561 -14.42 20.34 15.71
N LEU A 562 -13.32 20.32 14.94
CA LEU A 562 -12.19 21.26 15.08
C LEU A 562 -12.57 22.70 14.75
N SER A 563 -13.51 22.91 13.82
CA SER A 563 -14.02 24.26 13.53
C SER A 563 -14.73 24.88 14.73
N ARG A 564 -15.39 24.06 15.57
CA ARG A 564 -16.10 24.50 16.77
C ARG A 564 -15.13 24.84 17.90
N SER A 565 -13.92 24.29 17.89
CA SER A 565 -12.86 24.60 18.85
C SER A 565 -12.08 25.88 18.52
N GLY A 566 -12.45 26.62 17.47
CA GLY A 566 -11.82 27.89 17.12
C GLY A 566 -10.55 27.78 16.27
N ASP A 567 -10.24 26.61 15.72
CA ASP A 567 -9.15 26.46 14.75
C ASP A 567 -9.56 27.14 13.43
N GLU A 568 -8.87 28.24 13.09
CA GLU A 568 -9.21 29.07 11.92
C GLU A 568 -9.05 28.31 10.60
N LEU A 569 -8.01 27.47 10.48
CA LEU A 569 -7.77 26.68 9.27
C LEU A 569 -8.81 25.56 9.16
N ALA A 570 -9.08 24.84 10.24
CA ALA A 570 -10.14 23.84 10.27
C ALA A 570 -11.49 24.48 9.97
N GLY A 571 -11.76 25.67 10.48
CA GLY A 571 -12.95 26.46 10.17
C GLY A 571 -13.04 26.88 8.70
N ARG A 572 -11.93 27.31 8.07
CA ARG A 572 -11.88 27.63 6.64
C ARG A 572 -12.17 26.40 5.78
N LEU A 573 -11.55 25.26 6.10
CA LEU A 573 -11.75 24.00 5.39
C LEU A 573 -13.18 23.47 5.58
N ALA A 574 -13.70 23.51 6.81
CA ALA A 574 -15.07 23.15 7.12
C ALA A 574 -16.08 23.99 6.33
N ARG A 575 -15.85 25.31 6.18
CA ARG A 575 -16.70 26.20 5.38
C ARG A 575 -16.65 25.94 3.89
N GLN A 576 -15.51 25.47 3.36
CA GLN A 576 -15.41 25.12 1.94
C GLN A 576 -15.95 23.72 1.63
N TRP A 577 -15.97 22.85 2.64
CA TRP A 577 -16.55 21.52 2.58
C TRP A 577 -18.08 21.54 2.75
N ALA A 578 -18.59 22.34 3.70
CA ALA A 578 -20.02 22.61 3.87
C ALA A 578 -20.61 23.29 2.64
#